data_AF-A0A2E6M0G4-F1
#
_entry.id   AF-A0A2E6M0G4-F1
#
_cell.length_a   1.000
_cell.length_b   1.000
_cell.length_c   1.000
_cell.angle_alpha   90.00
_cell.angle_beta   90.00
_cell.angle_gamma   90.00
#
_symmetry.space_group_name_H-M   'P 1'
#
loop_
_entity.id
_entity.type
_entity.pdbx_description
1 polymer ?
#
loop_
_entity_poly.entity_id
_entity_poly.type
_entity_poly.pdbx_seq_one_letter_code
_entity_poly.pdbx_strand_id
1 'polypeptide(L)'
;MTYTHFQHQCTANFKIHNYSRANPALKEALKDLPRLAALASHETGWKIEGTVNVRVMTNAQMHAPSRKDSAIFFSKLNTSTQKHENSSKLLNRILYGKPMHIKYGQAISQNEILINSEHTYLRDPEKGLKATLLHEFVHIAQLQNTPIKTKLDEALKSNLTLKAAEGIKSDAYKATSSAVGGIKYAQEGQATYIQNKALEEGKIESSEAFINSHTASDKHTSLKSKIRSYASYYNSSQYNPYTLGEQEIKKTLEKHSEHPPTEVIKKLFDAYSNDIIRSEINKSKELPDKRNLLIHLSNHITLITSFCKSVHLGRQLIKNQQTKG
;
A
#
# COMPACT_ATOMS: atom_id res chain seq x y z
N MET A 1 -9.31 23.30 -24.98
CA MET A 1 -9.27 22.17 -24.04
C MET A 1 -10.68 21.90 -23.57
N THR A 2 -11.30 20.85 -24.09
CA THR A 2 -12.65 20.41 -23.70
C THR A 2 -12.56 19.75 -22.33
N TYR A 3 -13.07 20.44 -21.31
CA TYR A 3 -13.28 19.85 -19.99
C TYR A 3 -14.35 18.77 -20.14
N THR A 4 -13.99 17.50 -19.98
CA THR A 4 -14.97 16.45 -19.74
C THR A 4 -15.62 16.73 -18.39
N HIS A 5 -16.90 17.12 -18.42
CA HIS A 5 -17.71 17.30 -17.22
C HIS A 5 -17.92 15.93 -16.56
N PHE A 6 -17.10 15.61 -15.56
CA PHE A 6 -17.36 14.49 -14.67
C PHE A 6 -18.60 14.81 -13.83
N GLN A 7 -19.60 13.92 -13.83
CA GLN A 7 -20.87 14.10 -13.12
C GLN A 7 -20.71 14.19 -11.59
N HIS A 8 -19.57 13.72 -11.06
CA HIS A 8 -19.17 13.89 -9.66
C HIS A 8 -18.17 15.05 -9.54
N GLN A 9 -18.54 16.07 -8.76
CA GLN A 9 -17.72 17.27 -8.58
C GLN A 9 -16.59 17.00 -7.59
N CYS A 10 -15.35 16.97 -8.07
CA CYS A 10 -14.19 17.25 -7.23
C CYS A 10 -14.22 18.74 -6.87
N THR A 11 -14.45 19.06 -5.60
CA THR A 11 -14.45 20.45 -5.08
C THR A 11 -13.17 20.76 -4.29
N ALA A 12 -12.19 19.86 -4.34
CA ALA A 12 -10.93 20.02 -3.66
C ALA A 12 -10.08 21.16 -4.23
N ASN A 13 -9.45 21.89 -3.31
CA ASN A 13 -8.39 22.86 -3.61
C ASN A 13 -7.04 22.23 -3.31
N PHE A 14 -6.00 22.62 -4.05
CA PHE A 14 -4.66 22.04 -3.89
C PHE A 14 -3.68 23.05 -3.33
N LYS A 15 -2.97 22.68 -2.26
CA LYS A 15 -1.81 23.42 -1.75
C LYS A 15 -0.55 22.62 -1.99
N ILE A 16 0.30 23.12 -2.89
CA ILE A 16 1.56 22.46 -3.24
C ILE A 16 2.68 23.04 -2.39
N HIS A 17 3.26 22.20 -1.54
CA HIS A 17 4.39 22.56 -0.67
C HIS A 17 5.71 22.12 -1.31
N ASN A 18 6.75 22.97 -1.17
CA ASN A 18 8.10 22.73 -1.70
C ASN A 18 8.17 22.55 -3.23
N TYR A 19 7.33 23.26 -3.99
CA TYR A 19 7.26 23.14 -5.46
C TYR A 19 8.60 23.35 -6.16
N SER A 20 9.49 24.18 -5.60
CA SER A 20 10.85 24.40 -6.14
C SER A 20 11.70 23.13 -6.22
N ARG A 21 11.36 22.08 -5.47
CA ARG A 21 12.05 20.77 -5.49
C ARG A 21 11.55 19.84 -6.59
N ALA A 22 10.42 20.15 -7.22
CA ALA A 22 9.84 19.30 -8.25
C ALA A 22 10.74 19.29 -9.49
N ASN A 23 11.05 18.08 -9.99
CA ASN A 23 11.68 17.93 -11.29
C ASN A 23 10.69 18.38 -12.40
N PRO A 24 11.16 18.64 -13.64
CA PRO A 24 10.29 19.12 -14.73
C PRO A 24 9.06 18.23 -14.99
N ALA A 25 9.23 16.91 -15.04
CA ALA A 25 8.13 15.97 -15.24
C ALA A 25 7.09 16.03 -14.12
N LEU A 26 7.53 16.18 -12.86
CA LEU A 26 6.65 16.36 -11.72
C LEU A 26 5.92 17.70 -11.77
N LYS A 27 6.57 18.78 -12.22
CA LYS A 27 5.90 20.07 -12.40
C LYS A 27 4.74 19.97 -13.40
N GLU A 28 4.93 19.27 -14.52
CA GLU A 28 3.85 19.03 -15.48
C GLU A 28 2.75 18.15 -14.87
N ALA A 29 3.10 17.05 -14.20
CA ALA A 29 2.11 16.21 -13.51
C ALA A 29 1.31 16.97 -12.44
N LEU A 30 1.93 17.93 -11.74
CA LEU A 30 1.28 18.75 -10.71
C LEU A 30 0.28 19.77 -11.30
N LYS A 31 0.40 20.16 -12.57
CA LYS A 31 -0.63 20.99 -13.23
C LYS A 31 -1.93 20.21 -13.41
N ASP A 32 -1.84 18.89 -13.46
CA ASP A 32 -2.95 17.99 -13.73
C ASP A 32 -3.74 17.59 -12.48
N LEU A 33 -3.35 18.08 -11.29
CA LEU A 33 -3.99 17.70 -10.01
C LEU A 33 -5.52 17.84 -10.02
N PRO A 34 -6.12 18.95 -10.50
CA PRO A 34 -7.58 19.08 -10.50
C PRO A 34 -8.26 18.02 -11.38
N ARG A 35 -7.69 17.73 -12.56
CA ARG A 35 -8.24 16.74 -13.48
C ARG A 35 -8.08 15.33 -12.93
N LEU A 36 -6.92 14.99 -12.36
CA LEU A 36 -6.66 13.67 -11.76
C LEU A 36 -7.54 13.42 -10.54
N ALA A 37 -7.77 14.43 -9.69
CA ALA A 37 -8.68 14.30 -8.56
C ALA A 37 -10.15 14.17 -9.00
N ALA A 38 -10.57 14.91 -10.04
CA ALA A 38 -11.89 14.75 -10.64
C ALA A 38 -12.08 13.35 -11.25
N LEU A 39 -11.04 12.83 -11.92
CA LEU A 39 -11.05 11.47 -12.45
C LEU A 39 -11.15 10.43 -11.33
N ALA A 40 -10.34 10.54 -10.26
CA ALA A 40 -10.45 9.66 -9.11
C ALA A 40 -11.85 9.71 -8.48
N SER A 41 -12.42 10.91 -8.34
CA SER A 41 -13.77 11.09 -7.79
C SER A 41 -14.83 10.44 -8.67
N HIS A 42 -14.69 10.54 -9.99
CA HIS A 42 -15.58 9.92 -10.96
C HIS A 42 -15.50 8.40 -10.92
N GLU A 43 -14.29 7.83 -11.05
CA GLU A 43 -14.10 6.37 -11.13
C GLU A 43 -14.43 5.65 -9.82
N THR A 44 -14.24 6.32 -8.68
CA THR A 44 -14.65 5.77 -7.38
C THR A 44 -16.12 6.03 -7.05
N GLY A 45 -16.74 7.03 -7.66
CA GLY A 45 -18.02 7.62 -7.24
C GLY A 45 -17.99 8.26 -5.84
N TRP A 46 -16.80 8.46 -5.27
CA TRP A 46 -16.60 9.15 -4.00
C TRP A 46 -16.08 10.56 -4.22
N LYS A 47 -16.70 11.53 -3.56
CA LYS A 47 -16.27 12.93 -3.64
C LYS A 47 -14.89 13.13 -2.99
N ILE A 48 -14.08 13.98 -3.62
CA ILE A 48 -12.83 14.49 -3.03
C ILE A 48 -13.04 15.98 -2.77
N GLU A 49 -12.98 16.37 -1.49
CA GLU A 49 -13.34 17.72 -1.05
C GLU A 49 -12.27 18.33 -0.14
N GLY A 50 -12.40 19.62 0.14
CA GLY A 50 -11.56 20.34 1.09
C GLY A 50 -10.25 20.84 0.48
N THR A 51 -9.18 20.89 1.27
CA THR A 51 -7.85 21.27 0.79
C THR A 51 -6.91 20.09 0.85
N VAL A 52 -6.48 19.58 -0.30
CA VAL A 52 -5.48 18.52 -0.39
C VAL A 52 -4.09 19.16 -0.43
N ASN A 53 -3.26 18.82 0.55
CA ASN A 53 -1.87 19.23 0.63
C ASN A 53 -1.00 18.25 -0.14
N VAL A 54 -0.30 18.72 -1.16
CA VAL A 54 0.66 17.92 -1.92
C VAL A 54 2.06 18.38 -1.54
N ARG A 55 2.83 17.54 -0.86
CA ARG A 55 4.20 17.86 -0.45
C ARG A 55 5.21 17.18 -1.36
N VAL A 56 6.00 18.00 -2.06
CA VAL A 56 7.13 17.51 -2.83
C VAL A 56 8.29 17.20 -1.89
N MET A 57 8.79 15.95 -1.94
CA MET A 57 9.80 15.43 -1.04
C MET A 57 10.90 14.69 -1.80
N THR A 58 12.09 14.60 -1.21
CA THR A 58 13.12 13.63 -1.63
C THR A 58 12.79 12.24 -1.10
N ASN A 59 13.42 11.20 -1.64
CA ASN A 59 13.22 9.83 -1.17
C ASN A 59 13.57 9.69 0.32
N ALA A 60 14.66 10.33 0.75
CA ALA A 60 15.07 10.35 2.15
C ALA A 60 14.02 10.99 3.08
N GLN A 61 13.38 12.07 2.60
CA GLN A 61 12.38 12.83 3.37
C GLN A 61 11.05 12.08 3.51
N MET A 62 10.63 11.34 2.49
CA MET A 62 9.38 10.54 2.54
C MET A 62 9.38 9.47 3.64
N HIS A 63 10.57 9.02 4.09
CA HIS A 63 10.66 8.05 5.17
C HIS A 63 10.33 8.62 6.55
N ALA A 64 10.52 9.93 6.78
CA ALA A 64 10.35 10.51 8.11
C ALA A 64 8.88 10.53 8.58
N PRO A 65 7.89 10.99 7.76
CA PRO A 65 6.47 10.95 8.13
C PRO A 65 5.97 9.52 8.40
N SER A 66 6.30 8.56 7.51
CA SER A 66 5.94 7.15 7.70
C SER A 66 6.45 6.58 9.04
N ARG A 67 7.65 6.98 9.48
CA ARG A 67 8.20 6.57 10.78
C ARG A 67 7.47 7.22 11.95
N LYS A 68 7.07 8.49 11.82
CA LYS A 68 6.33 9.21 12.86
C LYS A 68 4.94 8.59 13.07
N ASP A 69 4.20 8.34 12.00
CA ASP A 69 2.87 7.71 12.09
C ASP A 69 2.97 6.30 12.67
N SER A 70 3.97 5.54 12.23
CA SER A 70 4.28 4.24 12.84
C SER A 70 4.53 4.39 14.34
N ALA A 71 5.38 5.33 14.76
CA ALA A 71 5.70 5.54 16.17
C ALA A 71 4.46 5.89 17.00
N ILE A 72 3.59 6.77 16.50
CA ILE A 72 2.31 7.15 17.13
C ILE A 72 1.38 5.93 17.23
N PHE A 73 1.32 5.09 16.20
CA PHE A 73 0.55 3.85 16.25
C PHE A 73 1.13 2.87 17.29
N PHE A 74 2.44 2.63 17.28
CA PHE A 74 3.10 1.70 18.20
C PHE A 74 3.05 2.17 19.65
N SER A 75 2.95 3.48 19.92
CA SER A 75 2.75 3.99 21.28
C SER A 75 1.34 3.75 21.83
N LYS A 76 0.38 3.33 20.99
CA LYS A 76 -0.98 2.93 21.40
C LYS A 76 -1.10 1.44 21.74
N LEU A 77 -0.01 0.68 21.61
CA LEU A 77 0.06 -0.74 21.99
C LEU A 77 0.49 -0.87 23.46
N ASN A 78 0.16 -1.99 24.09
CA ASN A 78 0.70 -2.30 25.42
C ASN A 78 2.20 -2.60 25.36
N THR A 79 2.87 -2.58 26.52
CA THR A 79 4.32 -2.66 26.62
C THR A 79 4.87 -3.99 26.11
N SER A 80 4.21 -5.12 26.42
CA SER A 80 4.64 -6.44 25.96
C SER A 80 4.56 -6.56 24.43
N THR A 81 3.45 -6.11 23.84
CA THR A 81 3.24 -6.11 22.38
C THR A 81 4.25 -5.21 21.68
N GLN A 82 4.50 -4.02 22.22
CA GLN A 82 5.50 -3.10 21.65
C GLN A 82 6.91 -3.72 21.66
N LYS A 83 7.31 -4.38 22.76
CA LYS A 83 8.59 -5.10 22.85
C LYS A 83 8.65 -6.25 21.84
N HIS A 84 7.59 -7.06 21.72
CA HIS A 84 7.51 -8.15 20.73
C HIS A 84 7.71 -7.63 19.31
N GLU A 85 7.00 -6.56 18.95
CA GLU A 85 7.03 -6.00 17.61
C GLU A 85 8.37 -5.35 17.28
N ASN A 86 9.02 -4.70 18.25
CA ASN A 86 10.37 -4.17 18.06
C ASN A 86 11.39 -5.30 17.80
N SER A 87 11.31 -6.41 18.54
CA SER A 87 12.15 -7.59 18.29
C SER A 87 11.86 -8.23 16.93
N SER A 88 10.59 -8.41 16.57
CA SER A 88 10.17 -8.95 15.27
C SER A 88 10.65 -8.08 14.11
N LYS A 89 10.58 -6.74 14.24
CA LYS A 89 11.10 -5.81 13.22
C LYS A 89 12.61 -5.90 13.06
N LEU A 90 13.35 -6.02 14.17
CA LEU A 90 14.79 -6.19 14.12
C LEU A 90 15.15 -7.48 13.38
N LEU A 91 14.48 -8.59 13.71
CA LEU A 91 14.69 -9.88 13.05
C LEU A 91 14.33 -9.80 11.55
N ASN A 92 13.19 -9.22 11.19
CA ASN A 92 12.82 -8.99 9.79
C ASN A 92 13.87 -8.17 9.05
N ARG A 93 14.41 -7.12 9.67
CA ARG A 93 15.48 -6.29 9.08
C ARG A 93 16.77 -7.07 8.88
N ILE A 94 17.08 -8.03 9.76
CA ILE A 94 18.23 -8.93 9.60
C ILE A 94 18.00 -9.86 8.41
N LEU A 95 16.84 -10.52 8.35
CA LEU A 95 16.50 -11.49 7.31
C LEU A 95 16.34 -10.84 5.94
N TYR A 96 15.35 -9.96 5.80
CA TYR A 96 14.93 -9.35 4.55
C TYR A 96 15.72 -8.08 4.19
N GLY A 97 16.47 -7.51 5.14
CA GLY A 97 17.15 -6.23 4.95
C GLY A 97 16.25 -5.04 5.29
N LYS A 98 16.72 -3.82 4.97
CA LYS A 98 15.81 -2.68 4.94
C LYS A 98 14.84 -2.93 3.78
N PRO A 99 13.53 -2.70 3.96
CA PRO A 99 12.62 -2.84 2.83
C PRO A 99 13.09 -1.90 1.73
N MET A 100 13.12 -2.40 0.49
CA MET A 100 13.40 -1.58 -0.68
C MET A 100 12.20 -0.66 -0.87
N HIS A 101 12.26 0.52 -0.28
CA HIS A 101 11.18 1.49 -0.37
C HIS A 101 11.48 2.40 -1.53
N ILE A 102 10.76 2.21 -2.63
CA ILE A 102 10.58 3.27 -3.60
C ILE A 102 9.10 3.62 -3.54
N LYS A 103 8.75 4.51 -2.62
CA LYS A 103 7.42 5.13 -2.59
C LYS A 103 7.49 6.29 -3.58
N TYR A 104 6.74 6.19 -4.66
CA TYR A 104 6.63 7.26 -5.66
C TYR A 104 5.68 8.35 -5.17
N GLY A 105 4.61 7.93 -4.51
CA GLY A 105 3.66 8.75 -3.78
C GLY A 105 3.24 8.06 -2.49
N GLN A 106 2.54 8.79 -1.64
CA GLN A 106 1.80 8.24 -0.51
C GLN A 106 0.77 9.24 0.01
N ALA A 107 -0.50 8.85 0.05
CA ALA A 107 -1.54 9.47 0.87
C ALA A 107 -1.34 9.06 2.33
N ILE A 108 -1.00 10.03 3.20
CA ILE A 108 -0.76 9.78 4.63
C ILE A 108 -1.97 10.13 5.50
N SER A 109 -2.86 10.98 5.00
CA SER A 109 -4.11 11.35 5.65
C SER A 109 -5.21 11.59 4.62
N GLN A 110 -6.42 11.90 5.10
CA GLN A 110 -7.59 12.24 4.26
C GLN A 110 -7.36 13.44 3.32
N ASN A 111 -6.29 14.22 3.50
CA ASN A 111 -6.06 15.46 2.76
C ASN A 111 -4.56 15.74 2.55
N GLU A 112 -3.71 14.71 2.55
CA GLU A 112 -2.27 14.91 2.43
C GLU A 112 -1.59 13.80 1.63
N ILE A 113 -0.95 14.22 0.53
CA ILE A 113 -0.15 13.38 -0.36
C ILE A 113 1.31 13.82 -0.26
N LEU A 114 2.19 12.85 -0.10
CA LEU A 114 3.64 13.00 -0.25
C LEU A 114 4.02 12.46 -1.63
N ILE A 115 4.78 13.23 -2.42
CA ILE A 115 5.24 12.79 -3.74
C ILE A 115 6.76 12.92 -3.86
N ASN A 116 7.40 11.91 -4.44
CA ASN A 116 8.85 11.85 -4.60
C ASN A 116 9.30 12.60 -5.86
N SER A 117 10.25 13.54 -5.74
CA SER A 117 10.81 14.30 -6.86
C SER A 117 12.03 13.66 -7.52
N GLU A 118 12.61 12.60 -6.94
CA GLU A 118 13.91 12.03 -7.36
C GLU A 118 13.78 10.91 -8.40
N HIS A 119 12.61 10.75 -9.04
CA HIS A 119 12.39 9.66 -9.97
C HIS A 119 12.89 9.98 -11.39
N THR A 120 13.89 9.24 -11.86
CA THR A 120 14.47 9.36 -13.21
C THR A 120 14.51 8.05 -14.00
N TYR A 121 14.02 6.93 -13.44
CA TYR A 121 14.19 5.60 -14.05
C TYR A 121 13.01 5.09 -14.87
N LEU A 122 11.94 5.88 -15.03
CA LEU A 122 10.85 5.54 -15.95
C LEU A 122 11.16 6.03 -17.35
N ARG A 123 10.79 5.19 -18.34
CA ARG A 123 10.77 5.58 -19.76
C ARG A 123 9.91 6.83 -19.98
N ASP A 124 8.81 6.97 -19.24
CA ASP A 124 7.95 8.15 -19.26
C ASP A 124 7.66 8.60 -17.82
N PRO A 125 8.51 9.47 -17.25
CA PRO A 125 8.42 9.87 -15.85
C PRO A 125 7.20 10.75 -15.58
N GLU A 126 6.77 11.58 -16.53
CA GLU A 126 5.56 12.40 -16.36
C GLU A 126 4.32 11.51 -16.24
N LYS A 127 4.13 10.59 -17.20
CA LYS A 127 3.00 9.66 -17.19
C LYS A 127 2.98 8.81 -15.92
N GLY A 128 4.14 8.32 -15.49
CA GLY A 128 4.26 7.56 -14.24
C GLY A 128 3.91 8.37 -12.99
N LEU A 129 4.28 9.65 -12.95
CA LEU A 129 3.94 10.55 -11.84
C LEU A 129 2.46 10.90 -11.83
N LYS A 130 1.83 11.14 -12.99
CA LYS A 130 0.37 11.33 -13.09
C LYS A 130 -0.39 10.07 -12.64
N ALA A 131 0.05 8.89 -13.07
CA ALA A 131 -0.52 7.62 -12.62
C ALA A 131 -0.40 7.46 -11.10
N THR A 132 0.78 7.76 -10.54
CA THR A 132 1.01 7.75 -9.09
C THR A 132 0.06 8.73 -8.38
N LEU A 133 -0.07 9.97 -8.86
CA LEU A 133 -0.96 10.95 -8.26
C LEU A 133 -2.43 10.50 -8.31
N LEU A 134 -2.87 9.88 -9.41
CA LEU A 134 -4.22 9.29 -9.51
C LEU A 134 -4.42 8.19 -8.46
N HIS A 135 -3.47 7.27 -8.32
CA HIS A 135 -3.49 6.21 -7.31
C HIS A 135 -3.64 6.80 -5.90
N GLU A 136 -2.86 7.83 -5.57
CA GLU A 136 -2.96 8.49 -4.27
C GLU A 136 -4.28 9.26 -4.09
N PHE A 137 -4.87 9.82 -5.15
CA PHE A 137 -6.19 10.44 -5.07
C PHE A 137 -7.31 9.42 -4.82
N VAL A 138 -7.20 8.20 -5.34
CA VAL A 138 -8.12 7.12 -4.97
C VAL A 138 -8.01 6.83 -3.47
N HIS A 139 -6.79 6.83 -2.91
CA HIS A 139 -6.62 6.72 -1.45
C HIS A 139 -7.24 7.90 -0.69
N ILE A 140 -7.10 9.13 -1.16
CA ILE A 140 -7.78 10.29 -0.57
C ILE A 140 -9.30 10.07 -0.56
N ALA A 141 -9.88 9.66 -1.69
CA ALA A 141 -11.31 9.39 -1.81
C ALA A 141 -11.77 8.30 -0.82
N GLN A 142 -11.04 7.18 -0.75
CA GLN A 142 -11.28 6.11 0.21
C GLN A 142 -11.23 6.63 1.66
N LEU A 143 -10.19 7.38 2.02
CA LEU A 143 -9.98 7.86 3.38
C LEU A 143 -11.04 8.89 3.81
N GLN A 144 -11.50 9.75 2.90
CA GLN A 144 -12.54 10.75 3.19
C GLN A 144 -13.94 10.14 3.33
N ASN A 145 -14.24 9.08 2.56
CA ASN A 145 -15.61 8.56 2.42
C ASN A 145 -15.85 7.22 3.13
N THR A 146 -14.80 6.62 3.70
CA THR A 146 -14.90 5.32 4.38
C THR A 146 -14.12 5.31 5.69
N PRO A 147 -14.55 4.52 6.69
CA PRO A 147 -13.79 4.34 7.92
C PRO A 147 -12.59 3.38 7.77
N ILE A 148 -12.09 3.16 6.54
CA ILE A 148 -11.11 2.12 6.23
C ILE A 148 -9.82 2.24 7.06
N LYS A 149 -9.34 3.48 7.29
CA LYS A 149 -8.15 3.72 8.12
C LYS A 149 -8.38 3.29 9.56
N THR A 150 -9.51 3.68 10.15
CA THR A 150 -9.85 3.29 11.53
C THR A 150 -9.99 1.78 11.65
N LYS A 151 -10.70 1.14 10.72
CA LYS A 151 -10.84 -0.32 10.66
C LYS A 151 -9.50 -1.02 10.52
N LEU A 152 -8.62 -0.52 9.66
CA LEU A 152 -7.28 -1.07 9.47
C LEU A 152 -6.43 -0.93 10.74
N ASP A 153 -6.45 0.24 11.39
CA ASP A 153 -5.72 0.48 12.63
C ASP A 153 -6.21 -0.43 13.77
N GLU A 154 -7.52 -0.62 13.89
CA GLU A 154 -8.13 -1.52 14.88
C GLU A 154 -7.77 -2.99 14.62
N ALA A 155 -7.96 -3.45 13.38
CA ALA A 155 -7.62 -4.81 12.99
C ALA A 155 -6.11 -5.08 13.15
N LEU A 156 -5.25 -4.12 12.80
CA LEU A 156 -3.81 -4.22 12.96
C LEU A 156 -3.43 -4.25 14.44
N LYS A 157 -3.99 -3.38 15.28
CA LYS A 157 -3.73 -3.37 16.72
C LYS A 157 -4.11 -4.71 17.35
N SER A 158 -5.29 -5.22 17.03
CA SER A 158 -5.76 -6.52 17.51
C SER A 158 -4.85 -7.65 17.03
N ASN A 159 -4.52 -7.67 15.74
CA ASN A 159 -3.65 -8.69 15.17
C ASN A 159 -2.28 -8.75 15.85
N LEU A 160 -1.64 -7.59 16.11
CA LEU A 160 -0.36 -7.54 16.82
C LEU A 160 -0.48 -8.01 18.27
N THR A 161 -1.59 -7.68 18.93
CA THR A 161 -1.87 -8.11 20.32
C THR A 161 -2.05 -9.63 20.39
N LEU A 162 -2.88 -10.20 19.52
CA LEU A 162 -3.12 -11.65 19.43
C LEU A 162 -1.84 -12.41 19.05
N LYS A 163 -1.04 -11.87 18.12
CA LYS A 163 0.25 -12.43 17.76
C LYS A 163 1.20 -12.54 18.97
N ALA A 164 1.23 -11.51 19.81
CA ALA A 164 2.09 -11.47 21.00
C ALA A 164 1.55 -12.37 22.13
N ALA A 165 0.24 -12.43 22.31
CA ALA A 165 -0.41 -13.13 23.42
C ALA A 165 -0.66 -14.63 23.15
N GLU A 166 -1.00 -15.00 21.91
CA GLU A 166 -1.43 -16.35 21.53
C GLU A 166 -0.56 -17.00 20.44
N GLY A 167 0.17 -16.18 19.68
CA GLY A 167 1.06 -16.64 18.62
C GLY A 167 0.40 -16.76 17.25
N ILE A 168 1.23 -16.85 16.21
CA ILE A 168 0.79 -16.81 14.80
C ILE A 168 -0.05 -18.01 14.34
N LYS A 169 -0.14 -19.06 15.17
CA LYS A 169 -0.90 -20.28 14.85
C LYS A 169 -2.33 -20.23 15.39
N SER A 170 -2.67 -19.27 16.27
CA SER A 170 -4.03 -19.16 16.80
C SER A 170 -5.02 -18.75 15.71
N ASP A 171 -6.23 -19.27 15.79
CA ASP A 171 -7.26 -18.99 14.78
C ASP A 171 -7.73 -17.54 14.86
N ALA A 172 -7.74 -16.96 16.07
CA ALA A 172 -7.99 -15.53 16.29
C ALA A 172 -6.95 -14.65 15.57
N TYR A 173 -5.65 -14.99 15.69
CA TYR A 173 -4.60 -14.31 14.94
C TYR A 173 -4.80 -14.45 13.43
N LYS A 174 -5.09 -15.67 12.93
CA LYS A 174 -5.29 -15.89 11.49
C LYS A 174 -6.49 -15.09 10.97
N ALA A 175 -7.60 -15.08 11.69
CA ALA A 175 -8.79 -14.33 11.31
C ALA A 175 -8.51 -12.83 11.21
N THR A 176 -7.87 -12.24 12.23
CA THR A 176 -7.51 -10.82 12.22
C THR A 176 -6.41 -10.50 11.18
N SER A 177 -5.47 -11.43 10.93
CA SER A 177 -4.45 -11.29 9.90
C SER A 177 -5.07 -11.28 8.50
N SER A 178 -6.04 -12.16 8.25
CA SER A 178 -6.80 -12.19 7.01
C SER A 178 -7.61 -10.92 6.82
N ALA A 179 -8.19 -10.35 7.88
CA ALA A 179 -8.88 -9.06 7.83
C ALA A 179 -7.92 -7.91 7.46
N VAL A 180 -6.76 -7.81 8.12
CA VAL A 180 -5.72 -6.81 7.80
C VAL A 180 -5.26 -6.96 6.34
N GLY A 181 -5.04 -8.18 5.89
CA GLY A 181 -4.69 -8.49 4.50
C GLY A 181 -5.78 -8.05 3.53
N GLY A 182 -7.02 -8.47 3.76
CA GLY A 182 -8.19 -8.17 2.93
C GLY A 182 -8.46 -6.67 2.78
N ILE A 183 -8.39 -5.91 3.87
CA ILE A 183 -8.53 -4.45 3.84
C ILE A 183 -7.44 -3.83 2.96
N LYS A 184 -6.17 -4.23 3.13
CA LYS A 184 -5.06 -3.72 2.31
C LYS A 184 -5.19 -4.12 0.84
N TYR A 185 -5.62 -5.36 0.56
CA TYR A 185 -5.88 -5.85 -0.79
C TYR A 185 -6.94 -5.02 -1.48
N ALA A 186 -8.06 -4.76 -0.81
CA ALA A 186 -9.13 -3.96 -1.38
C ALA A 186 -8.69 -2.49 -1.56
N GLN A 187 -7.97 -1.92 -0.59
CA GLN A 187 -7.52 -0.53 -0.62
C GLN A 187 -6.52 -0.27 -1.76
N GLU A 188 -5.41 -1.01 -1.82
CA GLU A 188 -4.40 -0.88 -2.87
C GLU A 188 -4.92 -1.41 -4.21
N GLY A 189 -5.75 -2.46 -4.18
CA GLY A 189 -6.33 -3.07 -5.37
C GLY A 189 -7.25 -2.14 -6.13
N GLN A 190 -8.13 -1.39 -5.45
CA GLN A 190 -9.01 -0.42 -6.12
C GLN A 190 -8.20 0.72 -6.75
N ALA A 191 -7.21 1.23 -6.02
CA ALA A 191 -6.35 2.31 -6.52
C ALA A 191 -5.55 1.84 -7.75
N THR A 192 -5.00 0.63 -7.70
CA THR A 192 -4.28 0.00 -8.82
C THR A 192 -5.20 -0.23 -10.02
N TYR A 193 -6.39 -0.80 -9.80
CA TYR A 193 -7.39 -1.04 -10.84
C TYR A 193 -7.77 0.25 -11.58
N ILE A 194 -8.09 1.31 -10.84
CA ILE A 194 -8.45 2.61 -11.43
C ILE A 194 -7.26 3.24 -12.16
N GLN A 195 -6.05 3.14 -11.58
CA GLN A 195 -4.83 3.63 -12.22
C GLN A 195 -4.59 2.94 -13.58
N ASN A 196 -4.65 1.61 -13.62
CA ASN A 196 -4.40 0.83 -14.82
C ASN A 196 -5.52 1.02 -15.85
N LYS A 197 -6.79 1.02 -15.42
CA LYS A 197 -7.92 1.35 -16.29
C LYS A 197 -7.75 2.72 -16.96
N ALA A 198 -7.37 3.75 -16.20
CA ALA A 198 -7.14 5.09 -16.75
C ALA A 198 -5.95 5.15 -17.72
N LEU A 199 -4.91 4.34 -17.51
CA LEU A 199 -3.79 4.21 -18.44
C LEU A 199 -4.19 3.50 -19.74
N GLU A 200 -4.98 2.43 -19.65
CA GLU A 200 -5.50 1.64 -20.78
C GLU A 200 -6.48 2.45 -21.63
N GLU A 201 -7.36 3.23 -21.00
CA GLU A 201 -8.34 4.10 -21.66
C GLU A 201 -7.73 5.40 -22.21
N GLY A 202 -6.41 5.62 -22.07
CA GLY A 202 -5.75 6.84 -22.53
C GLY A 202 -6.11 8.10 -21.73
N LYS A 203 -6.70 7.97 -20.54
CA LYS A 203 -7.05 9.11 -19.67
C LYS A 203 -5.83 9.69 -18.94
N ILE A 204 -4.67 9.02 -18.97
CA ILE A 204 -3.39 9.54 -18.49
C ILE A 204 -2.39 9.55 -19.64
N GLU A 205 -2.05 10.76 -20.10
CA GLU A 205 -1.14 11.01 -21.21
C GLU A 205 0.08 11.81 -20.75
N SER A 206 1.14 11.75 -21.56
CA SER A 206 2.38 12.50 -21.38
C SER A 206 2.44 13.64 -22.39
N SER A 207 3.16 14.71 -22.06
CA SER A 207 3.46 15.78 -23.00
C SER A 207 4.57 15.41 -24.03
N GLU A 208 5.00 14.15 -24.06
CA GLU A 208 6.09 13.56 -24.88
C GLU A 208 7.51 14.10 -24.58
N ALA A 209 7.62 15.28 -23.94
CA ALA A 209 8.87 16.00 -23.69
C ALA A 209 9.85 15.31 -22.73
N PHE A 210 9.44 14.24 -22.04
CA PHE A 210 10.23 13.59 -20.99
C PHE A 210 10.49 12.11 -21.22
N ILE A 211 10.27 11.60 -22.45
CA ILE A 211 10.47 10.19 -22.75
C ILE A 211 11.98 9.87 -22.70
N ASN A 212 12.40 9.19 -21.62
CA ASN A 212 13.79 8.77 -21.42
C ASN A 212 14.08 7.48 -22.20
N SER A 213 15.19 7.46 -22.93
CA SER A 213 15.69 6.28 -23.63
C SER A 213 16.74 5.54 -22.80
N HIS A 214 16.42 5.00 -21.62
CA HIS A 214 17.41 4.25 -20.82
C HIS A 214 16.94 2.86 -20.40
N THR A 215 17.79 1.90 -20.70
CA THR A 215 17.81 0.51 -20.22
C THR A 215 18.43 0.47 -18.81
N ALA A 216 17.79 -0.25 -17.90
CA ALA A 216 18.30 -0.43 -16.54
C ALA A 216 19.64 -1.18 -16.59
N SER A 217 20.66 -0.66 -15.91
CA SER A 217 21.94 -1.36 -15.76
C SER A 217 21.85 -2.41 -14.64
N ASP A 218 22.24 -3.63 -14.98
CA ASP A 218 22.33 -4.74 -14.03
C ASP A 218 23.48 -4.47 -13.04
N LYS A 219 23.12 -4.08 -11.82
CA LYS A 219 24.10 -4.00 -10.73
C LYS A 219 24.46 -5.40 -10.24
N HIS A 220 25.76 -5.70 -10.20
CA HIS A 220 26.28 -6.87 -9.50
C HIS A 220 25.83 -6.86 -8.03
N THR A 221 24.95 -7.80 -7.68
CA THR A 221 24.41 -7.94 -6.34
C THR A 221 25.22 -8.95 -5.52
N SER A 222 25.57 -8.59 -4.28
CA SER A 222 26.23 -9.49 -3.34
C SER A 222 25.37 -10.72 -3.03
N LEU A 223 25.97 -11.83 -2.57
CA LEU A 223 25.22 -13.06 -2.22
C LEU A 223 24.08 -12.79 -1.23
N LYS A 224 24.34 -11.96 -0.22
CA LYS A 224 23.33 -11.51 0.75
C LYS A 224 22.17 -10.78 0.08
N SER A 225 22.47 -9.92 -0.90
CA SER A 225 21.45 -9.22 -1.68
C SER A 225 20.66 -10.19 -2.55
N LYS A 226 21.33 -11.15 -3.20
CA LYS A 226 20.68 -12.19 -4.03
C LYS A 226 19.70 -13.05 -3.23
N ILE A 227 20.11 -13.53 -2.05
CA ILE A 227 19.24 -14.32 -1.15
C ILE A 227 17.98 -13.53 -0.79
N ARG A 228 18.14 -12.26 -0.40
CA ARG A 228 17.01 -11.38 -0.08
C ARG A 228 16.12 -11.11 -1.29
N SER A 229 16.70 -10.91 -2.47
CA SER A 229 15.96 -10.75 -3.71
C SER A 229 15.12 -11.99 -4.03
N TYR A 230 15.63 -13.21 -3.81
CA TYR A 230 14.83 -14.44 -3.99
C TYR A 230 13.63 -14.49 -3.05
N ALA A 231 13.85 -14.24 -1.75
CA ALA A 231 12.75 -14.19 -0.79
C ALA A 231 11.72 -13.11 -1.15
N SER A 232 12.19 -11.91 -1.53
CA SER A 232 11.34 -10.81 -1.95
C SER A 232 10.53 -11.15 -3.19
N TYR A 233 11.15 -11.77 -4.19
CA TYR A 233 10.53 -12.15 -5.45
C TYR A 233 9.40 -13.18 -5.23
N TYR A 234 9.65 -14.22 -4.44
CA TYR A 234 8.61 -15.18 -4.07
C TYR A 234 7.48 -14.52 -3.28
N ASN A 235 7.81 -13.71 -2.27
CA ASN A 235 6.79 -13.04 -1.47
C ASN A 235 5.94 -12.08 -2.31
N SER A 236 6.54 -11.36 -3.29
CA SER A 236 5.79 -10.51 -4.21
C SER A 236 4.93 -11.31 -5.19
N SER A 237 5.28 -12.55 -5.55
CA SER A 237 4.40 -13.35 -6.40
C SER A 237 3.20 -13.91 -5.65
N GLN A 238 3.32 -14.10 -4.33
CA GLN A 238 2.25 -14.67 -3.49
C GLN A 238 1.39 -13.61 -2.78
N TYR A 239 1.96 -12.46 -2.43
CA TYR A 239 1.34 -11.47 -1.55
C TYR A 239 1.56 -10.04 -2.05
N ASN A 240 1.29 -9.79 -3.34
CA ASN A 240 1.30 -8.43 -3.89
C ASN A 240 -0.09 -7.80 -3.79
N PRO A 241 -0.32 -6.83 -2.88
CA PRO A 241 -1.62 -6.21 -2.73
C PRO A 241 -2.05 -5.39 -3.94
N TYR A 242 -1.11 -4.93 -4.78
CA TYR A 242 -1.42 -4.22 -6.00
C TYR A 242 -2.04 -5.16 -7.04
N THR A 243 -1.32 -6.20 -7.49
CA THR A 243 -1.77 -7.11 -8.55
C THR A 243 -2.91 -8.03 -8.10
N LEU A 244 -2.78 -8.67 -6.92
CA LEU A 244 -3.83 -9.58 -6.43
C LEU A 244 -5.07 -8.80 -6.00
N GLY A 245 -4.88 -7.62 -5.40
CA GLY A 245 -5.98 -6.73 -5.04
C GLY A 245 -6.73 -6.25 -6.28
N GLU A 246 -6.03 -5.80 -7.32
CA GLU A 246 -6.64 -5.40 -8.59
C GLU A 246 -7.48 -6.53 -9.21
N GLN A 247 -6.94 -7.76 -9.26
CA GLN A 247 -7.66 -8.92 -9.78
C GLN A 247 -8.94 -9.22 -8.99
N GLU A 248 -8.87 -9.16 -7.66
CA GLU A 248 -10.03 -9.38 -6.80
C GLU A 248 -11.09 -8.27 -6.99
N ILE A 249 -10.65 -7.03 -7.12
CA ILE A 249 -11.54 -5.89 -7.38
C ILE A 249 -12.24 -6.05 -8.72
N LYS A 250 -11.49 -6.38 -9.78
CA LYS A 250 -12.04 -6.63 -11.11
C LYS A 250 -13.09 -7.74 -11.08
N LYS A 251 -12.76 -8.88 -10.48
CA LYS A 251 -13.69 -10.01 -10.32
C LYS A 251 -14.94 -9.64 -9.50
N THR A 252 -14.77 -8.86 -8.44
CA THR A 252 -15.88 -8.44 -7.57
C THR A 252 -16.82 -7.50 -8.30
N LEU A 253 -16.28 -6.53 -9.06
CA LEU A 253 -17.07 -5.61 -9.87
C LEU A 253 -17.79 -6.32 -11.02
N GLU A 254 -17.13 -7.27 -11.69
CA GLU A 254 -17.74 -8.09 -12.74
C GLU A 254 -18.89 -8.95 -12.19
N LYS A 255 -18.69 -9.56 -11.02
CA LYS A 255 -19.70 -10.40 -10.35
C LYS A 255 -20.94 -9.60 -9.91
N HIS A 256 -20.76 -8.32 -9.60
CA HIS A 256 -21.80 -7.44 -9.07
C HIS A 256 -22.08 -6.25 -10.01
N SER A 257 -22.01 -6.51 -11.33
CA SER A 257 -22.16 -5.49 -12.38
C SER A 257 -23.52 -4.77 -12.36
N GLU A 258 -24.53 -5.36 -11.73
CA GLU A 258 -25.86 -4.79 -11.49
C GLU A 258 -25.88 -3.66 -10.44
N HIS A 259 -24.79 -3.49 -9.67
CA HIS A 259 -24.69 -2.52 -8.60
C HIS A 259 -23.68 -1.41 -8.94
N PRO A 260 -23.89 -0.16 -8.48
CA PRO A 260 -22.90 0.89 -8.63
C PRO A 260 -21.54 0.46 -8.05
N PRO A 261 -20.41 0.65 -8.77
CA PRO A 261 -19.09 0.23 -8.29
C PRO A 261 -18.77 0.71 -6.87
N THR A 262 -19.14 1.95 -6.56
CA THR A 262 -19.00 2.57 -5.24
C THR A 262 -19.63 1.75 -4.11
N GLU A 263 -20.84 1.22 -4.32
CA GLU A 263 -21.55 0.39 -3.35
C GLU A 263 -20.90 -0.99 -3.21
N VAL A 264 -20.48 -1.59 -4.32
CA VAL A 264 -19.79 -2.89 -4.33
C VAL A 264 -18.49 -2.83 -3.53
N ILE A 265 -17.66 -1.79 -3.77
CA ILE A 265 -16.40 -1.64 -3.05
C ILE A 265 -16.62 -1.31 -1.57
N LYS A 266 -17.63 -0.49 -1.24
CA LYS A 266 -17.98 -0.20 0.15
C LYS A 266 -18.38 -1.48 0.90
N LYS A 267 -19.21 -2.34 0.29
CA LYS A 267 -19.57 -3.65 0.83
C LYS A 267 -18.35 -4.56 1.01
N LEU A 268 -17.40 -4.53 0.06
CA LEU A 268 -16.14 -5.28 0.19
C LEU A 268 -15.33 -4.82 1.41
N PHE A 269 -15.20 -3.50 1.64
CA PHE A 269 -14.55 -2.97 2.84
C PHE A 269 -15.30 -3.33 4.13
N ASP A 270 -16.63 -3.41 4.10
CA ASP A 270 -17.44 -3.79 5.25
C ASP A 270 -17.35 -5.29 5.56
N ALA A 271 -17.22 -6.15 4.54
CA ALA A 271 -17.06 -7.60 4.70
C ALA A 271 -15.84 -7.97 5.54
N TYR A 272 -14.74 -7.21 5.44
CA TYR A 272 -13.54 -7.37 6.27
C TYR A 272 -13.68 -6.81 7.70
N SER A 273 -14.89 -6.40 8.09
CA SER A 273 -15.23 -5.96 9.45
C SER A 273 -16.45 -6.71 10.01
N ASN A 274 -16.64 -7.97 9.59
CA ASN A 274 -17.76 -8.82 10.01
C ASN A 274 -17.75 -9.11 11.53
N ASP A 275 -18.85 -9.65 12.04
CA ASP A 275 -19.04 -9.87 13.48
C ASP A 275 -18.02 -10.83 14.11
N ILE A 276 -17.50 -11.79 13.33
CA ILE A 276 -16.42 -12.69 13.77
C ILE A 276 -15.15 -11.89 14.03
N ILE A 277 -14.74 -11.04 13.09
CA ILE A 277 -13.55 -10.18 13.23
C ILE A 277 -13.74 -9.20 14.39
N ARG A 278 -14.93 -8.61 14.53
CA ARG A 278 -15.26 -7.72 15.66
C ARG A 278 -15.17 -8.42 17.01
N SER A 279 -15.63 -9.67 17.10
CA SER A 279 -15.53 -10.49 18.30
C SER A 279 -14.06 -10.71 18.69
N GLU A 280 -13.20 -11.09 17.74
CA GLU A 280 -11.78 -11.28 18.01
C GLU A 280 -11.05 -9.97 18.35
N ILE A 281 -11.44 -8.85 17.71
CA ILE A 281 -10.95 -7.52 18.08
C ILE A 281 -11.32 -7.19 19.53
N ASN A 282 -12.55 -7.46 19.95
CA ASN A 282 -12.99 -7.17 21.31
C ASN A 282 -12.30 -8.07 22.33
N LYS A 283 -12.22 -9.38 22.08
CA LYS A 283 -11.46 -10.32 22.93
C LYS A 283 -10.01 -9.87 23.12
N SER A 284 -9.37 -9.39 22.06
CA SER A 284 -7.98 -8.93 22.15
C SER A 284 -7.76 -7.76 23.11
N LYS A 285 -8.79 -6.96 23.41
CA LYS A 285 -8.72 -5.85 24.38
C LYS A 285 -8.70 -6.34 25.82
N GLU A 286 -9.19 -7.55 26.07
CA GLU A 286 -9.29 -8.16 27.41
C GLU A 286 -8.07 -9.03 27.74
N LEU A 287 -7.17 -9.25 26.76
CA LEU A 287 -5.99 -10.08 26.96
C LEU A 287 -5.01 -9.42 27.95
N PRO A 288 -4.48 -10.17 28.92
CA PRO A 288 -3.58 -9.63 29.92
C PRO A 288 -2.23 -9.22 29.31
N ASP A 289 -1.60 -8.18 29.87
CA ASP A 289 -0.25 -7.74 29.48
C ASP A 289 0.80 -8.72 30.05
N LYS A 290 0.93 -9.90 29.43
CA LYS A 290 1.89 -10.93 29.81
C LYS A 290 2.92 -11.15 28.72
N ARG A 291 4.17 -11.33 29.12
CA ARG A 291 5.27 -11.69 28.24
C ARG A 291 5.36 -13.22 28.15
N ASN A 292 4.90 -13.81 27.05
CA ASN A 292 4.97 -15.26 26.87
C ASN A 292 6.21 -15.64 26.04
N LEU A 293 7.35 -15.85 26.72
CA LEU A 293 8.64 -16.10 26.07
C LEU A 293 8.59 -17.24 25.05
N LEU A 294 7.87 -18.33 25.35
CA LEU A 294 7.75 -19.48 24.45
C LEU A 294 7.01 -19.12 23.16
N ILE A 295 5.93 -18.34 23.26
CA ILE A 295 5.20 -17.83 22.07
C ILE A 295 6.11 -16.94 21.23
N HIS A 296 6.88 -16.05 21.87
CA HIS A 296 7.79 -15.16 21.16
C HIS A 296 8.87 -15.94 20.40
N LEU A 297 9.49 -16.93 21.04
CA LEU A 297 10.48 -17.79 20.41
C LEU A 297 9.89 -18.60 19.25
N SER A 298 8.70 -19.17 19.45
CA SER A 298 7.97 -19.91 18.40
C SER A 298 7.66 -19.04 17.17
N ASN A 299 7.23 -17.79 17.39
CA ASN A 299 7.00 -16.81 16.33
C ASN A 299 8.31 -16.50 15.56
N HIS A 300 9.43 -16.31 16.27
CA HIS A 300 10.72 -16.04 15.64
C HIS A 300 11.23 -17.23 14.81
N ILE A 301 11.12 -18.45 15.34
CA ILE A 301 11.48 -19.67 14.61
C ILE A 301 10.66 -19.74 13.33
N THR A 302 9.35 -19.53 13.41
CA THR A 302 8.49 -19.58 12.22
C THR A 302 8.86 -18.49 11.21
N LEU A 303 9.22 -17.28 11.65
CA LEU A 303 9.66 -16.22 10.73
C LEU A 303 10.94 -16.62 9.97
N ILE A 304 11.91 -17.21 10.67
CA ILE A 304 13.16 -17.69 10.07
C ILE A 304 12.89 -18.83 9.08
N THR A 305 12.06 -19.81 9.46
CA THR A 305 11.70 -20.93 8.59
C THR A 305 10.97 -20.45 7.33
N SER A 306 10.01 -19.53 7.48
CA SER A 306 9.31 -18.91 6.35
C SER A 306 10.25 -18.15 5.42
N PHE A 307 11.22 -17.39 5.96
CA PHE A 307 12.25 -16.74 5.15
C PHE A 307 13.03 -17.75 4.31
N CYS A 308 13.57 -18.81 4.93
CA CYS A 308 14.33 -19.84 4.23
C CYS A 308 13.50 -20.50 3.12
N LYS A 309 12.22 -20.77 3.38
CA LYS A 309 11.28 -21.31 2.39
C LYS A 309 11.09 -20.34 1.21
N SER A 310 10.84 -19.05 1.48
CA SER A 310 10.70 -18.03 0.43
C SER A 310 11.96 -17.89 -0.42
N VAL A 311 13.15 -17.93 0.18
CA VAL A 311 14.43 -17.93 -0.56
C VAL A 311 14.50 -19.12 -1.52
N HIS A 312 14.19 -20.32 -1.03
CA HIS A 312 14.24 -21.54 -1.82
C HIS A 312 13.29 -21.48 -3.02
N LEU A 313 12.02 -21.15 -2.78
CA LEU A 313 10.99 -21.09 -3.81
C LEU A 313 11.23 -19.94 -4.80
N GLY A 314 11.68 -18.77 -4.33
CA GLY A 314 12.03 -17.65 -5.21
C GLY A 314 13.18 -17.97 -6.16
N ARG A 315 14.18 -18.71 -5.68
CA ARG A 315 15.27 -19.21 -6.52
C ARG A 315 14.76 -20.16 -7.60
N GLN A 316 13.81 -21.04 -7.28
CA GLN A 316 13.20 -21.95 -8.27
C GLN A 316 12.41 -21.18 -9.33
N LEU A 317 11.61 -20.18 -8.95
CA LEU A 317 10.84 -19.38 -9.91
C LEU A 317 11.73 -18.65 -10.92
N ILE A 318 12.81 -18.01 -10.46
CA ILE A 318 13.74 -17.29 -11.34
C ILE A 318 14.42 -18.26 -12.32
N LYS A 319 14.86 -19.43 -11.85
CA LYS A 319 15.44 -20.45 -12.73
C LYS A 319 14.46 -20.88 -13.83
N ASN A 320 13.19 -21.11 -13.46
CA ASN A 320 12.17 -21.54 -14.42
C ASN A 320 11.83 -20.48 -15.47
N GLN A 321 11.97 -19.18 -15.14
CA GLN A 321 11.81 -18.09 -16.10
C GLN A 321 13.00 -18.00 -17.07
N GLN A 322 14.22 -18.26 -16.59
CA GLN A 322 15.43 -18.25 -17.41
C GLN A 322 15.53 -19.42 -18.40
N THR A 323 14.82 -20.52 -18.15
CA THR A 323 14.78 -21.69 -19.05
C THR A 323 13.62 -21.67 -20.05
N LYS A 324 12.71 -20.69 -19.95
CA LYS A 324 11.50 -20.58 -20.80
C LYS A 324 11.52 -19.39 -21.77
N GLY A 325 12.51 -18.51 -21.66
CA GLY A 325 12.80 -17.44 -22.63
C GLY A 325 14.04 -17.80 -23.43
#